data_AF-A0A653X668-F1
#
_entry.id   AF-A0A653X668-F1
#
_cell.length_a   1.000
_cell.length_b   1.000
_cell.length_c   1.000
_cell.angle_alpha   90.00
_cell.angle_beta   90.00
_cell.angle_gamma   90.00
#
_symmetry.space_group_name_H-M   'P 1'
#
loop_
_entity.id
_entity.type
_entity.pdbx_description
1 polymer ?
#
loop_
_entity_poly.entity_id
_entity_poly.type
_entity_poly.pdbx_seq_one_letter_code
_entity_poly.pdbx_strand_id
1 'polypeptide(L)'
;MSIAATAPGGAAQRGTTRLTAKALNRLVSAVAGDALGVDAGSVSVDLDDHNGKLALRLSTPIRVPSLARIREQPSSISRSGGPLLERVETAKTTIRDRVQTLSGSSISAVTIRLTGLEIKPEERVR
;
A
#
# COMPACT_ATOMS: atom_id res chain seq x y z
N MET A 1 0.83 -8.43 -41.38
CA MET A 1 1.97 -9.02 -40.64
C MET A 1 2.78 -7.87 -40.06
N SER A 2 2.76 -7.66 -38.74
CA SER A 2 3.42 -6.52 -38.09
C SER A 2 4.46 -7.07 -37.12
N ILE A 3 5.72 -6.79 -37.41
CA ILE A 3 6.87 -7.25 -36.62
C ILE A 3 6.91 -6.46 -35.30
N ALA A 4 6.82 -7.16 -34.18
CA ALA A 4 7.08 -6.58 -32.87
C ALA A 4 8.58 -6.30 -32.76
N ALA A 5 8.94 -5.03 -32.55
CA ALA A 5 10.30 -4.64 -32.25
C ALA A 5 10.67 -5.13 -30.83
N THR A 6 11.41 -6.24 -30.76
CA THR A 6 12.10 -6.66 -29.53
C THR A 6 13.21 -5.66 -29.23
N ALA A 7 13.01 -4.80 -28.24
CA ALA A 7 14.08 -3.95 -27.72
C ALA A 7 15.17 -4.83 -27.06
N PRO A 8 16.46 -4.56 -27.30
CA PRO A 8 17.54 -5.35 -26.72
C PRO A 8 17.53 -5.18 -25.20
N GLY A 9 17.52 -6.31 -24.48
CA GLY A 9 17.75 -6.36 -23.04
C GLY A 9 19.16 -5.84 -22.75
N GLY A 10 19.26 -4.56 -22.42
CA GLY A 10 20.51 -3.92 -22.06
C GLY A 10 21.18 -4.69 -20.93
N ALA A 11 22.47 -5.02 -21.13
CA ALA A 11 23.31 -5.59 -20.10
C ALA A 11 23.12 -4.77 -18.81
N ALA A 12 22.69 -5.44 -17.73
CA ALA A 12 22.52 -4.79 -16.45
C ALA A 12 23.85 -4.13 -16.07
N GLN A 13 23.86 -2.79 -16.03
CA GLN A 13 25.00 -2.03 -15.54
C GLN A 13 25.28 -2.54 -14.12
N ARG A 14 26.41 -3.24 -13.93
CA ARG A 14 26.77 -3.84 -12.64
C ARG A 14 26.70 -2.75 -11.57
N GLY A 15 25.93 -3.00 -10.50
CA GLY A 15 25.69 -2.05 -9.42
C GLY A 15 24.41 -1.23 -9.52
N THR A 16 23.56 -1.42 -10.53
CA THR A 16 22.24 -0.76 -10.62
C THR A 16 21.10 -1.79 -10.59
N THR A 17 20.06 -1.50 -9.81
CA THR A 17 18.82 -2.30 -9.77
C THR A 17 17.73 -1.51 -10.47
N ARG A 18 17.23 -2.03 -11.59
CA ARG A 18 16.09 -1.45 -12.30
C ARG A 18 14.79 -2.08 -11.82
N LEU A 19 13.96 -1.31 -11.12
CA LEU A 19 12.59 -1.71 -10.82
C LEU A 19 11.68 -1.41 -12.00
N THR A 20 10.88 -2.38 -12.40
CA THR A 20 9.81 -2.15 -13.38
C THR A 20 8.62 -1.49 -12.71
N ALA A 21 7.78 -0.77 -13.47
CA ALA A 21 6.52 -0.21 -12.93
C ALA A 21 5.64 -1.28 -12.27
N LYS A 22 5.61 -2.50 -12.84
CA LYS A 22 4.90 -3.65 -12.27
C LYS A 22 5.47 -4.07 -10.91
N ALA A 23 6.81 -4.12 -10.78
CA ALA A 23 7.45 -4.43 -9.52
C ALA A 23 7.17 -3.36 -8.45
N LEU A 24 7.19 -2.09 -8.85
CA LEU A 24 6.88 -0.98 -7.97
C LEU A 24 5.41 -0.99 -7.52
N ASN A 25 4.46 -1.27 -8.43
CA ASN A 25 3.05 -1.46 -8.06
C ASN A 25 2.89 -2.57 -7.02
N ARG A 26 3.56 -3.72 -7.20
CA ARG A 26 3.50 -4.84 -6.24
C ARG A 26 4.10 -4.49 -4.89
N LEU A 27 5.23 -3.77 -4.88
CA LEU A 27 5.85 -3.25 -3.67
C LEU A 27 4.88 -2.34 -2.92
N VAL A 28 4.28 -1.37 -3.61
CA VAL A 28 3.34 -0.41 -3.01
C VAL A 28 2.09 -1.11 -2.50
N SER A 29 1.50 -2.03 -3.26
CA SER A 29 0.35 -2.83 -2.82
C SER A 29 0.66 -3.64 -1.55
N ALA A 30 1.85 -4.26 -1.46
CA ALA A 30 2.25 -5.03 -0.30
C ALA A 30 2.44 -4.13 0.94
N VAL A 31 3.17 -3.02 0.80
CA VAL A 31 3.41 -2.07 1.88
C VAL A 31 2.10 -1.43 2.36
N ALA A 32 1.20 -1.09 1.44
CA ALA A 32 -0.10 -0.52 1.78
C ALA A 32 -1.03 -1.55 2.44
N GLY A 33 -1.04 -2.79 1.98
CA GLY A 33 -1.76 -3.89 2.61
C GLY A 33 -1.32 -4.10 4.05
N ASP A 34 -0.01 -4.15 4.29
CA ASP A 34 0.56 -4.22 5.65
C ASP A 34 0.10 -3.03 6.52
N ALA A 35 0.23 -1.81 6.01
CA ALA A 35 -0.05 -0.59 6.77
C ALA A 35 -1.54 -0.42 7.11
N LEU A 36 -2.44 -0.90 6.25
CA LEU A 36 -3.90 -0.80 6.42
C LEU A 36 -4.53 -2.09 6.96
N GLY A 37 -3.73 -3.13 7.11
CA GLY A 37 -4.15 -4.44 7.60
C GLY A 37 -5.06 -5.20 6.65
N VAL A 38 -4.91 -5.02 5.34
CA VAL A 38 -5.72 -5.66 4.29
C VAL A 38 -4.84 -6.49 3.36
N ASP A 39 -5.46 -7.38 2.58
CA ASP A 39 -4.72 -8.16 1.57
C ASP A 39 -4.15 -7.25 0.47
N ALA A 40 -2.90 -7.50 0.04
CA ALA A 40 -2.26 -6.69 -0.99
C ALA A 40 -3.00 -6.72 -2.33
N GLY A 41 -3.72 -7.80 -2.64
CA GLY A 41 -4.59 -7.93 -3.82
C GLY A 41 -5.84 -7.06 -3.75
N SER A 42 -6.24 -6.61 -2.55
CA SER A 42 -7.34 -5.64 -2.37
C SER A 42 -6.92 -4.18 -2.58
N VAL A 43 -5.62 -3.93 -2.75
CA VAL A 43 -5.05 -2.59 -2.94
C VAL A 43 -4.83 -2.33 -4.43
N SER A 44 -5.60 -1.40 -4.99
CA SER A 44 -5.33 -0.84 -6.31
C SER A 44 -4.37 0.34 -6.20
N VAL A 45 -3.32 0.35 -7.04
CA VAL A 45 -2.25 1.35 -7.03
C VAL A 45 -2.14 1.97 -8.42
N ASP A 46 -2.12 3.29 -8.44
CA ASP A 46 -1.79 4.11 -9.59
C ASP A 46 -0.59 5.00 -9.24
N LEU A 47 0.38 5.05 -10.16
CA LEU A 47 1.64 5.76 -9.98
C LEU A 47 1.75 6.84 -11.04
N ASP A 48 2.10 8.04 -10.59
CA ASP A 48 2.23 9.21 -11.45
C ASP A 48 3.60 9.84 -11.22
N ASP A 49 4.30 10.20 -12.30
CA ASP A 49 5.54 10.96 -12.18
C ASP A 49 5.20 12.44 -12.03
N HIS A 50 5.73 13.04 -10.98
CA HIS A 50 5.55 14.44 -10.66
C HIS A 50 6.93 15.11 -10.50
N ASN A 51 7.49 15.51 -11.63
CA ASN A 51 8.82 16.14 -11.73
C ASN A 51 9.94 15.25 -11.16
N GLY A 52 9.97 13.96 -11.53
CA GLY A 52 10.97 13.00 -11.05
C GLY A 52 10.74 12.52 -9.61
N LYS A 53 9.59 12.85 -9.01
CA LYS A 53 9.09 12.26 -7.76
C LYS A 53 7.81 11.50 -8.06
N LEU A 54 7.59 10.40 -7.37
CA LEU A 54 6.38 9.61 -7.56
C LEU A 54 5.24 10.11 -6.68
N ALA A 55 4.08 10.32 -7.28
CA ALA A 55 2.81 10.48 -6.57
C ALA A 55 2.05 9.14 -6.61
N LEU A 56 1.64 8.67 -5.44
CA LEU A 56 0.92 7.41 -5.26
C LEU A 56 -0.56 7.70 -5.05
N ARG A 57 -1.42 7.06 -5.86
CA ARG A 57 -2.87 7.05 -5.69
C ARG A 57 -3.32 5.63 -5.37
N LEU A 58 -3.86 5.41 -4.18
CA LEU A 58 -4.29 4.09 -3.70
C LEU A 58 -5.80 4.05 -3.56
N SER A 59 -6.42 2.97 -4.01
CA SER A 59 -7.82 2.64 -3.70
C SER A 59 -7.87 1.29 -2.98
N THR A 60 -8.36 1.30 -1.74
CA THR A 60 -8.23 0.14 -0.85
C THR A 60 -9.30 0.15 0.24
N PRO A 61 -9.78 -1.02 0.69
CA PRO A 61 -10.48 -1.10 1.97
C PRO A 61 -9.52 -0.82 3.13
N ILE A 62 -10.06 -0.66 4.33
CA ILE A 62 -9.28 -0.61 5.57
C ILE A 62 -9.88 -1.56 6.61
N ARG A 63 -9.00 -2.24 7.35
CA ARG A 63 -9.45 -3.15 8.40
C ARG A 63 -9.88 -2.39 9.64
N VAL A 64 -11.04 -2.76 10.19
CA VAL A 64 -11.59 -2.20 11.43
C VAL A 64 -12.15 -3.29 12.36
N PRO A 65 -12.08 -3.10 13.69
CA PRO A 65 -12.77 -3.99 14.62
C PRO A 65 -14.29 -3.84 14.48
N SER A 66 -15.04 -4.90 14.81
CA SER A 66 -16.50 -4.85 14.81
C SER A 66 -17.04 -3.95 15.94
N LEU A 67 -18.22 -3.37 15.75
CA LEU A 67 -18.86 -2.55 16.78
C LEU A 67 -19.18 -3.35 18.06
N ALA A 68 -19.57 -4.63 17.91
CA ALA A 68 -19.78 -5.53 19.04
C ALA A 68 -18.50 -5.68 19.87
N ARG A 69 -17.35 -5.85 19.21
CA ARG A 69 -16.05 -5.93 19.88
C ARG A 69 -15.64 -4.62 20.53
N ILE A 70 -15.89 -3.49 19.90
CA ILE A 70 -15.61 -2.18 20.51
C ILE A 70 -16.45 -2.01 21.78
N ARG A 71 -17.73 -2.45 21.76
CA ARG A 71 -18.62 -2.42 22.92
C ARG A 71 -18.12 -3.32 24.06
N GLU A 72 -17.67 -4.53 23.75
CA GLU A 72 -17.13 -5.48 24.73
C GLU A 72 -15.74 -5.09 25.24
N GLN A 73 -14.90 -4.54 24.36
CA GLN A 73 -13.50 -4.19 24.62
C GLN A 73 -13.16 -2.86 23.91
N PRO A 74 -13.36 -1.71 24.57
CA PRO A 74 -13.04 -0.40 24.00
C PRO A 74 -11.56 -0.24 23.60
N SER A 75 -10.66 -0.93 24.29
CA SER A 75 -9.22 -0.96 23.98
C SER A 75 -8.89 -1.59 22.62
N SER A 76 -9.85 -2.25 21.97
CA SER A 76 -9.70 -2.76 20.60
C SER A 76 -9.49 -1.64 19.56
N ILE A 77 -9.98 -0.42 19.82
CA ILE A 77 -9.71 0.76 18.97
C ILE A 77 -8.21 1.07 19.01
N SER A 78 -7.64 1.24 20.19
CA SER A 78 -6.20 1.53 20.36
C SER A 78 -5.33 0.41 19.77
N ARG A 79 -5.69 -0.86 20.03
CA ARG A 79 -4.95 -2.02 19.48
C ARG A 79 -4.98 -2.09 17.96
N SER A 80 -6.03 -1.56 17.32
CA SER A 80 -6.14 -1.53 15.86
C SER A 80 -5.45 -0.31 15.23
N GLY A 81 -4.79 0.54 16.02
CA GLY A 81 -4.11 1.74 15.53
C GLY A 81 -4.89 3.03 15.74
N GLY A 82 -5.82 3.05 16.71
CA GLY A 82 -6.54 4.25 17.10
C GLY A 82 -7.72 4.61 16.19
N PRO A 83 -8.21 5.86 16.27
CA PRO A 83 -9.24 6.41 15.40
C PRO A 83 -8.93 6.22 13.92
N LEU A 84 -9.98 6.10 13.10
CA LEU A 84 -9.84 5.78 11.67
C LEU A 84 -8.97 6.79 10.92
N LEU A 85 -9.16 8.09 11.17
CA LEU A 85 -8.40 9.14 10.50
C LEU A 85 -6.91 9.10 10.88
N GLU A 86 -6.59 8.98 12.16
CA GLU A 86 -5.20 8.86 12.64
C GLU A 86 -4.50 7.64 12.05
N ARG A 87 -5.23 6.52 11.93
CA ARG A 87 -4.72 5.30 11.30
C ARG A 87 -4.38 5.52 9.83
N VAL A 88 -5.23 6.22 9.08
CA VAL A 88 -4.98 6.54 7.67
C VAL A 88 -3.77 7.47 7.54
N GLU A 89 -3.64 8.49 8.39
CA GLU A 89 -2.48 9.39 8.35
C GLU A 89 -1.17 8.67 8.73
N THR A 90 -1.22 7.77 9.72
CA THR A 90 -0.10 6.90 10.07
C THR A 90 0.26 5.97 8.91
N ALA A 91 -0.74 5.39 8.24
CA ALA A 91 -0.54 4.54 7.08
C ALA A 91 0.07 5.30 5.90
N LYS A 92 -0.39 6.53 5.60
CA LYS A 92 0.21 7.39 4.57
C LYS A 92 1.69 7.62 4.80
N THR A 93 2.06 7.95 6.04
CA THR A 93 3.44 8.18 6.44
C THR A 93 4.27 6.90 6.30
N THR A 94 3.75 5.78 6.84
CA THR A 94 4.40 4.47 6.75
C THR A 94 4.61 4.02 5.31
N ILE A 95 3.61 4.20 4.44
CA ILE A 95 3.69 3.85 3.01
C ILE A 95 4.75 4.70 2.33
N ARG A 96 4.74 6.02 2.54
CA ARG A 96 5.75 6.93 1.99
C ARG A 96 7.16 6.46 2.37
N ASP A 97 7.40 6.26 3.66
CA ASP A 97 8.74 5.98 4.19
C ASP A 97 9.24 4.59 3.77
N ARG A 98 8.39 3.56 3.86
CA ARG A 98 8.76 2.19 3.44
C ARG A 98 8.96 2.10 1.94
N VAL A 99 8.09 2.70 1.12
CA VAL A 99 8.26 2.66 -0.34
C VAL A 99 9.53 3.41 -0.75
N GLN A 100 9.80 4.57 -0.17
CA GLN A 100 11.02 5.33 -0.45
C GLN A 100 12.27 4.54 -0.07
N THR A 101 12.27 3.91 1.11
CA THR A 101 13.38 3.07 1.59
C THR A 101 13.62 1.85 0.70
N LEU A 102 12.56 1.16 0.29
CA LEU A 102 12.68 -0.10 -0.45
C LEU A 102 12.90 0.08 -1.96
N SER A 103 12.36 1.15 -2.54
CA SER A 103 12.48 1.43 -3.98
C SER A 103 13.62 2.38 -4.33
N GLY A 104 14.13 3.15 -3.36
CA GLY A 104 15.05 4.26 -3.59
C GLY A 104 14.43 5.46 -4.32
N SER A 105 13.11 5.44 -4.59
CA SER A 105 12.42 6.51 -5.30
C SER A 105 11.90 7.58 -4.35
N SER A 106 11.97 8.84 -4.75
CA SER A 106 11.42 9.96 -3.97
C SER A 106 9.91 10.03 -4.12
N ILE A 107 9.17 10.02 -3.00
CA ILE A 107 7.70 10.08 -3.00
C ILE A 107 7.24 11.50 -2.68
N SER A 108 6.48 12.13 -3.57
CA SER A 108 5.94 13.49 -3.39
C SER A 108 4.63 13.48 -2.60
N ALA A 109 3.73 12.55 -2.92
CA ALA A 109 2.39 12.49 -2.35
C ALA A 109 1.88 11.05 -2.24
N VAL A 110 1.06 10.81 -1.21
CA VAL A 110 0.32 9.55 -1.02
C VAL A 110 -1.15 9.91 -0.79
N THR A 111 -1.99 9.62 -1.77
CA THR A 111 -3.43 9.82 -1.69
C THR A 111 -4.11 8.48 -1.53
N ILE A 112 -4.89 8.32 -0.47
CA ILE A 112 -5.62 7.07 -0.18
C ILE A 112 -7.11 7.34 -0.32
N ARG A 113 -7.76 6.60 -1.21
CA ARG A 113 -9.20 6.50 -1.34
C ARG A 113 -9.67 5.24 -0.63
N LEU A 114 -10.35 5.41 0.50
CA LEU A 114 -10.99 4.29 1.19
C LEU A 114 -12.23 3.84 0.41
N THR A 115 -12.24 2.58 -0.02
CA THR A 115 -13.36 2.01 -0.80
C THR A 115 -14.37 1.28 0.06
N GLY A 116 -14.00 0.91 1.28
CA GLY A 116 -14.86 0.18 2.20
C GLY A 116 -14.16 -0.19 3.51
N LEU A 117 -14.89 -0.92 4.35
CA LEU A 117 -14.41 -1.42 5.64
C LEU A 117 -14.37 -2.94 5.62
N GLU A 118 -13.22 -3.52 5.98
CA GLU A 118 -13.10 -4.95 6.20
C GLU A 118 -13.25 -5.23 7.71
N ILE A 119 -14.40 -5.77 8.08
CA ILE A 119 -14.69 -6.15 9.47
C ILE A 119 -14.22 -7.58 9.66
N LYS A 120 -13.22 -7.82 10.52
CA LYS A 120 -12.81 -9.18 10.87
C LYS A 120 -13.82 -9.79 11.86
N PRO A 121 -14.53 -10.87 11.51
CA PRO A 121 -15.21 -11.69 12.49
C PRO A 121 -14.16 -12.41 13.34
N GLU A 122 -14.46 -12.67 14.62
CA GLU A 122 -13.58 -13.50 15.44
C GLU A 122 -13.69 -14.95 14.99
N GLU A 123 -12.57 -15.52 14.54
CA GLU A 123 -12.41 -16.96 14.52
C GLU A 123 -12.09 -17.39 15.96
N ARG A 124 -13.08 -17.99 16.63
CA ARG A 124 -12.88 -18.61 17.94
C ARG A 124 -11.96 -19.82 17.72
N VAL A 125 -10.71 -19.73 18.14
CA VAL A 125 -9.82 -20.90 18.22
C VAL A 125 -10.40 -21.82 19.29
N ARG A 126 -10.76 -23.05 18.91
CA ARG A 126 -11.22 -24.12 19.81
C ARG A 126 -10.04 -24.92 20.35
#